data_AF-A0A292RY85-F1
#
_entry.id   AF-A0A292RY85-F1
#
_cell.length_a   1.000
_cell.length_b   1.000
_cell.length_c   1.000
_cell.angle_alpha   90.00
_cell.angle_beta   90.00
_cell.angle_gamma   90.00
#
_symmetry.space_group_name_H-M   'P 1'
#
loop_
_entity.id
_entity.type
_entity.pdbx_description
1 polymer ?
#
loop_
_entity_poly.entity_id
_entity_poly.type
_entity_poly.pdbx_seq_one_letter_code
_entity_poly.pdbx_strand_id
1 'polypeptide(L)'
;MNERLIVFIDDLDRCKQEAIITLLDALSIYFSSDCDVITILNIDINIIIEATNKKLGQKNKNNNAAARYLEKIIQLNYNLPKISAPQYNKLLFSLLPFNDSSIHSPLIKQADAQPQRDNITIEKADTEQKPEENNNYSVIKLELPQDIADALKDFFLLYGDLIQFSPRKVKRIVNILRILNSDLNSNNINIEPEALTAAVCLIENWKILIHRR
;
A
#
# COMPACT_ATOMS: atom_id res chain seq x y z
N MET A 1 35.04 -7.83 2.46
CA MET A 1 33.88 -6.93 2.42
C MET A 1 32.93 -7.44 3.49
N ASN A 2 32.48 -6.59 4.44
CA ASN A 2 31.39 -6.99 5.32
C ASN A 2 30.10 -6.86 4.51
N GLU A 3 29.43 -7.99 4.28
CA GLU A 3 28.11 -8.00 3.69
C GLU A 3 27.11 -7.54 4.76
N ARG A 4 26.33 -6.50 4.44
CA ARG A 4 25.28 -5.98 5.32
C ARG A 4 23.98 -6.72 5.05
N LEU A 5 23.41 -7.35 6.08
CA LEU A 5 22.13 -8.03 5.97
C LEU A 5 20.99 -7.02 6.14
N ILE A 6 20.03 -7.00 5.20
CA ILE A 6 18.80 -6.21 5.33
C ILE A 6 17.61 -7.16 5.44
N VAL A 7 16.87 -7.08 6.54
CA VAL A 7 15.71 -7.94 6.84
C VAL A 7 14.44 -7.11 6.80
N PHE A 8 13.50 -7.47 5.92
CA PHE A 8 12.17 -6.87 5.88
C PHE A 8 11.17 -7.80 6.57
N ILE A 9 10.46 -7.27 7.56
CA ILE A 9 9.39 -7.99 8.26
C ILE A 9 8.10 -7.20 8.08
N ASP A 10 7.20 -7.74 7.25
CA ASP A 10 5.93 -7.12 6.88
C ASP A 10 4.73 -7.81 7.58
N ASP A 11 3.59 -7.10 7.63
CA ASP A 11 2.31 -7.59 8.14
C ASP A 11 2.38 -8.21 9.57
N LEU A 12 3.24 -7.64 10.42
CA LEU A 12 3.39 -8.12 11.81
C LEU A 12 2.11 -8.03 12.62
N ASP A 13 1.24 -7.10 12.26
CA ASP A 13 -0.10 -6.91 12.82
C ASP A 13 -1.06 -8.09 12.57
N ARG A 14 -0.73 -9.01 11.65
CA ARG A 14 -1.51 -10.25 11.43
C ARG A 14 -1.15 -11.37 12.41
N CYS A 15 -0.03 -11.26 13.11
CA CYS A 15 0.40 -12.26 14.06
C CYS A 15 -0.40 -12.19 15.37
N LYS A 16 -0.40 -13.30 16.12
CA LYS A 16 -0.91 -13.29 17.50
C LYS A 16 -0.06 -12.33 18.34
N GLN A 17 -0.71 -11.61 19.27
CA GLN A 17 -0.06 -10.63 20.13
C GLN A 17 1.16 -11.22 20.86
N GLU A 18 1.07 -12.46 21.33
CA GLU A 18 2.16 -13.13 22.03
C GLU A 18 3.37 -13.36 21.10
N ALA A 19 3.13 -13.73 19.84
CA ALA A 19 4.18 -13.94 18.85
C ALA A 19 4.88 -12.63 18.45
N ILE A 20 4.12 -11.53 18.33
CA ILE A 20 4.68 -10.19 18.04
C ILE A 20 5.67 -9.80 19.14
N ILE A 21 5.27 -9.93 20.41
CA ILE A 21 6.10 -9.61 21.56
C ILE A 21 7.35 -10.50 21.61
N THR A 22 7.20 -11.81 21.40
CA THR A 22 8.34 -12.73 21.40
C THR A 22 9.36 -12.37 20.32
N LEU A 23 8.90 -12.03 19.11
CA LEU A 23 9.77 -11.57 18.04
C LEU A 23 10.49 -10.27 18.40
N LEU A 24 9.75 -9.28 18.91
CA LEU A 24 10.30 -7.99 19.33
C LEU A 24 11.34 -8.14 20.46
N ASP A 25 11.08 -8.99 21.45
CA ASP A 25 12.04 -9.33 22.51
C ASP A 25 13.31 -9.97 21.92
N ALA A 26 13.17 -10.93 21.01
CA ALA A 26 14.31 -11.58 20.36
C ALA A 26 15.16 -10.59 19.54
N LEU A 27 14.51 -9.70 18.78
CA LEU A 27 15.18 -8.64 18.02
C LEU A 27 15.93 -7.67 18.94
N SER A 28 15.34 -7.29 20.08
CA SER A 28 15.98 -6.40 21.05
C SER A 28 17.30 -6.96 21.60
N ILE A 29 17.34 -8.27 21.86
CA ILE A 29 18.53 -8.98 22.33
C ILE A 29 19.57 -9.05 21.21
N TYR A 30 19.13 -9.37 19.99
CA TYR A 30 20.02 -9.52 18.84
C TYR A 30 20.71 -8.19 18.47
N PHE A 31 19.98 -7.08 18.43
CA PHE A 31 20.54 -5.76 18.11
C PHE A 31 21.39 -5.15 19.24
N SER A 32 21.42 -5.77 20.43
CA SER A 32 22.34 -5.36 21.49
C SER A 32 23.78 -5.83 21.23
N SER A 33 24.00 -6.65 20.20
CA SER A 33 25.33 -7.09 19.75
C SER A 33 25.80 -6.28 18.55
N ASP A 34 27.12 -6.14 18.38
CA ASP A 34 27.74 -5.49 17.20
C ASP A 34 27.46 -6.31 15.93
N CYS A 35 26.28 -6.12 15.36
CA CYS A 35 25.79 -6.81 14.16
C CYS A 35 25.54 -5.82 13.02
N ASP A 36 26.04 -6.11 11.82
CA ASP A 36 25.85 -5.28 10.62
C ASP A 36 24.53 -5.67 9.92
N VAL A 37 23.42 -5.56 10.65
CA VAL A 37 22.07 -5.95 10.21
C VAL A 37 21.12 -4.76 10.32
N ILE A 38 20.41 -4.46 9.24
CA ILE A 38 19.32 -3.48 9.22
C ILE A 38 17.99 -4.23 9.13
N THR A 39 17.13 -4.06 10.12
CA THR A 39 15.79 -4.65 10.09
C THR A 39 14.73 -3.58 9.94
N ILE A 40 13.87 -3.75 8.93
CA ILE A 40 12.77 -2.86 8.61
C ILE A 40 11.47 -3.56 8.99
N LEU A 41 10.74 -2.99 9.95
CA LEU A 41 9.50 -3.52 10.46
C LEU A 41 8.32 -2.71 9.92
N ASN A 42 7.35 -3.38 9.30
CA ASN A 42 6.04 -2.79 9.03
C ASN A 42 5.03 -3.31 10.04
N ILE A 43 4.54 -2.42 10.91
CA ILE A 43 3.68 -2.79 12.03
C ILE A 43 2.74 -1.64 12.41
N ASP A 44 1.50 -1.99 12.77
CA ASP A 44 0.59 -1.04 13.41
C ASP A 44 0.99 -0.87 14.89
N ILE A 45 1.43 0.34 15.23
CA ILE A 45 1.85 0.70 16.59
C ILE A 45 0.73 0.44 17.61
N ASN A 46 -0.54 0.58 17.25
CA ASN A 46 -1.66 0.35 18.15
C ASN A 46 -1.75 -1.11 18.59
N ILE A 47 -1.45 -2.05 17.69
CA ILE A 47 -1.46 -3.49 17.99
C ILE A 47 -0.33 -3.84 18.96
N ILE A 48 0.82 -3.18 18.85
CA ILE A 48 1.92 -3.35 19.81
C ILE A 48 1.55 -2.78 21.18
N ILE A 49 0.92 -1.60 21.21
CA ILE A 49 0.43 -1.00 22.45
C ILE A 49 -0.53 -1.96 23.15
N GLU A 50 -1.47 -2.55 22.40
CA GLU A 50 -2.42 -3.53 22.93
C GLU A 50 -1.73 -4.80 23.44
N ALA A 51 -0.82 -5.38 22.64
CA ALA A 51 -0.06 -6.57 23.02
C ALA A 51 0.79 -6.34 24.28
N THR A 52 1.41 -5.17 24.39
CA THR A 52 2.24 -4.78 25.54
C THR A 52 1.40 -4.59 26.80
N ASN A 53 0.25 -3.92 26.68
CA ASN A 53 -0.70 -3.74 27.78
C ASN A 53 -1.24 -5.08 28.30
N LYS A 54 -1.47 -6.05 27.40
CA LYS A 54 -1.89 -7.40 27.79
C LYS A 54 -0.79 -8.15 28.55
N LYS A 55 0.48 -8.04 28.12
CA LYS A 55 1.64 -8.67 28.78
C LYS A 55 1.89 -8.11 30.20
N LEU A 56 1.79 -6.79 30.37
CA LEU A 56 2.07 -6.11 31.64
C LEU A 56 0.95 -6.24 32.70
N GLY A 57 -0.20 -6.81 32.32
CA GLY A 57 -1.38 -6.92 33.16
C GLY A 57 -2.13 -5.58 33.29
N GLN A 58 -3.45 -5.64 33.43
CA GLN A 58 -4.36 -4.47 33.44
C GLN A 58 -4.10 -3.45 34.57
N LYS A 59 -3.20 -3.74 35.52
CA LYS A 59 -2.89 -2.88 36.67
C LYS A 59 -2.03 -1.66 36.32
N ASN A 60 -1.36 -1.65 35.17
CA ASN A 60 -0.51 -0.53 34.71
C ASN A 60 -0.84 -0.17 33.25
N LYS A 61 -2.04 0.36 32.98
CA LYS A 61 -2.41 1.00 31.70
C LYS A 61 -1.68 2.33 31.50
N ASN A 62 -0.36 2.33 31.65
CA ASN A 62 0.44 3.49 31.30
C ASN A 62 0.86 3.34 29.83
N ASN A 63 0.30 4.17 28.95
CA ASN A 63 0.73 4.28 27.55
C ASN A 63 2.26 4.43 27.40
N ASN A 64 2.91 4.97 28.44
CA ASN A 64 4.37 5.10 28.52
C ASN A 64 5.12 3.76 28.51
N ALA A 65 4.52 2.64 28.94
CA ALA A 65 5.21 1.36 28.96
C ALA A 65 5.43 0.78 27.55
N ALA A 66 4.43 0.89 26.67
CA ALA A 66 4.55 0.49 25.27
C ALA A 66 5.51 1.39 24.49
N ALA A 67 5.46 2.70 24.73
CA ALA A 67 6.41 3.64 24.13
C ALA A 67 7.86 3.32 24.53
N ARG A 68 8.12 3.08 25.82
CA ARG A 68 9.45 2.68 26.33
C ARG A 68 9.90 1.30 25.84
N TYR A 69 8.94 0.41 25.57
CA TYR A 69 9.24 -0.89 24.98
C TYR A 69 9.70 -0.73 23.53
N LEU A 70 8.98 0.05 22.73
CA LEU A 70 9.32 0.31 21.33
C LEU A 70 10.62 1.09 21.17
N GLU A 71 10.90 2.06 22.03
CA GLU A 71 12.14 2.85 22.00
C GLU A 71 13.40 1.99 22.13
N LYS A 72 13.31 0.81 22.78
CA LYS A 72 14.43 -0.13 22.88
C LYS A 72 14.75 -0.89 21.58
N ILE A 73 13.78 -0.97 20.67
CA ILE A 73 13.83 -1.86 19.51
C ILE A 73 13.86 -1.05 18.22
N ILE A 74 13.04 0.00 18.16
CA ILE A 74 12.88 0.88 17.00
C ILE A 74 13.77 2.10 17.20
N GLN A 75 14.91 2.09 16.52
CA GLN A 75 15.85 3.22 16.50
C GLN A 75 15.33 4.40 15.67
N LEU A 76 14.63 4.10 14.57
CA LEU A 76 14.04 5.08 13.67
C LEU A 76 12.59 4.72 13.40
N ASN A 77 11.68 5.61 13.78
CA ASN A 77 10.28 5.52 13.38
C ASN A 77 10.06 6.34 12.11
N TYR A 78 9.57 5.70 11.05
CA TYR A 78 9.28 6.35 9.77
C TYR A 78 7.81 6.21 9.42
N ASN A 79 7.09 7.33 9.41
CA ASN A 79 5.72 7.38 8.91
C ASN A 79 5.74 7.50 7.39
N LEU A 80 5.11 6.55 6.71
CA LEU A 80 4.95 6.62 5.25
C LEU A 80 4.20 7.90 4.86
N PRO A 81 4.77 8.73 3.96
CA PRO A 81 4.08 9.92 3.50
C PRO A 81 2.82 9.54 2.71
N LYS A 82 1.82 10.42 2.74
CA LYS A 82 0.67 10.30 1.83
C LYS A 82 1.16 10.38 0.40
N ILE A 83 0.54 9.60 -0.49
CA ILE A 83 0.82 9.65 -1.91
C ILE A 83 0.52 11.05 -2.45
N SER A 84 1.46 11.64 -3.19
CA SER A 84 1.25 12.94 -3.83
C SER A 84 0.38 12.80 -5.08
N ALA A 85 -0.28 13.88 -5.52
CA ALA A 85 -1.11 13.86 -6.73
C ALA A 85 -0.35 13.35 -7.99
N PRO A 86 0.92 13.72 -8.25
CA PRO A 86 1.68 13.15 -9.36
C PRO A 86 1.94 11.64 -9.24
N GLN A 87 2.29 11.16 -8.04
CA GLN A 87 2.50 9.73 -7.78
C GLN A 87 1.19 8.95 -7.93
N TYR A 88 0.08 9.57 -7.53
CA TYR A 88 -1.25 9.04 -7.69
C TYR A 88 -1.63 8.85 -9.16
N ASN A 89 -1.40 9.87 -10.00
CA ASN A 89 -1.62 9.78 -11.44
C ASN A 89 -0.78 8.65 -12.05
N LYS A 90 0.49 8.53 -11.64
CA LYS A 90 1.35 7.42 -12.09
C LYS A 90 0.79 6.05 -11.70
N LEU A 91 0.26 5.90 -10.48
CA LEU A 91 -0.42 4.67 -10.05
C LEU A 91 -1.65 4.40 -10.92
N LEU A 92 -2.50 5.40 -11.16
CA LEU A 92 -3.70 5.25 -11.95
C LEU A 92 -3.36 4.82 -13.39
N PHE A 93 -2.39 5.47 -14.03
CA PHE A 93 -1.90 5.09 -15.36
C PHE A 93 -1.35 3.65 -15.39
N SER A 94 -0.70 3.18 -14.33
CA SER A 94 -0.20 1.80 -14.28
C SER A 94 -1.31 0.74 -14.14
N LEU A 95 -2.49 1.14 -13.65
CA LEU A 95 -3.62 0.25 -13.38
C LEU A 95 -4.64 0.23 -14.51
N LEU A 96 -4.68 1.28 -15.33
CA LEU A 96 -5.60 1.46 -16.44
C LEU A 96 -4.98 0.96 -17.77
N PRO A 97 -5.80 0.60 -18.77
CA PRO A 97 -5.31 0.35 -20.12
C PRO A 97 -4.53 1.57 -20.65
N PHE A 98 -3.43 1.31 -21.37
CA PHE A 98 -2.63 2.35 -22.02
C PHE A 98 -3.46 3.02 -23.11
N ASN A 99 -3.56 4.35 -23.05
CA ASN A 99 -4.10 5.17 -24.13
C ASN A 99 -2.90 5.92 -24.73
N ASP A 100 -2.58 5.68 -26.01
CA ASP A 100 -1.51 6.39 -26.76
C ASP A 100 -1.90 7.84 -27.13
N SER A 101 -3.02 8.35 -26.60
CA SER A 101 -3.51 9.69 -26.86
C SER A 101 -2.74 10.72 -26.04
N SER A 102 -1.71 11.28 -26.69
CA SER A 102 -1.02 12.54 -26.40
C SER A 102 -1.80 13.52 -25.50
N ILE A 103 -1.50 13.51 -24.20
CA ILE A 103 -1.74 14.69 -23.37
C ILE A 103 -0.48 15.55 -23.45
N HIS A 104 -0.47 16.47 -24.42
CA HIS A 104 0.25 17.72 -24.24
C HIS A 104 -0.42 18.45 -23.09
N SER A 105 0.09 18.29 -21.86
CA SER A 105 -0.18 19.25 -20.79
C SER A 105 0.60 20.52 -21.13
N PRO A 106 -0.03 21.66 -21.49
CA PRO A 106 0.69 22.91 -21.47
C PRO A 106 0.86 23.31 -20.00
N LEU A 107 2.08 23.69 -19.63
CA LEU A 107 2.51 24.19 -18.32
C LEU A 107 2.88 23.13 -17.26
N ILE A 108 4.08 22.53 -17.43
CA ILE A 108 5.05 22.50 -16.33
C ILE A 108 6.39 23.03 -16.88
N LYS A 109 6.62 24.33 -16.71
CA LYS A 109 7.99 24.86 -16.69
C LYS A 109 8.54 24.59 -15.30
N GLN A 110 9.54 23.70 -15.27
CA GLN A 110 10.57 23.42 -14.28
C GLN A 110 10.59 24.21 -12.97
N ALA A 111 10.73 23.47 -11.88
CA ALA A 111 11.78 23.73 -10.90
C ALA A 111 12.37 22.38 -10.49
N ASP A 112 13.44 22.00 -11.19
CA ASP A 112 14.29 20.86 -10.85
C ASP A 112 14.98 21.13 -9.51
N ALA A 113 14.50 20.50 -8.45
CA ALA A 113 15.27 20.29 -7.23
C ALA A 113 15.51 18.78 -7.12
N GLN A 114 16.65 18.32 -7.63
CA GLN A 114 17.13 16.96 -7.42
C GLN A 114 17.42 16.74 -5.93
N PRO A 115 16.79 15.77 -5.25
CA PRO A 115 17.40 15.19 -4.06
C PRO A 115 18.54 14.29 -4.54
N GLN A 116 19.76 14.60 -4.12
CA GLN A 116 20.93 13.76 -4.31
C GLN A 116 20.62 12.32 -3.91
N ARG A 117 20.70 11.42 -4.88
CA ARG A 117 20.71 9.98 -4.64
C ARG A 117 22.11 9.64 -4.19
N ASP A 118 22.29 9.45 -2.89
CA ASP A 118 23.46 8.74 -2.41
C ASP A 118 23.42 7.31 -2.94
N ASN A 119 24.57 6.89 -3.44
CA ASN A 119 24.76 5.71 -4.27
C ASN A 119 24.62 4.43 -3.43
N ILE A 120 23.41 3.89 -3.34
CA ILE A 120 23.20 2.49 -2.91
C ILE A 120 22.93 1.67 -4.17
N THR A 121 24.00 1.07 -4.70
CA THR A 121 23.89 0.00 -5.70
C THR A 121 23.30 -1.21 -4.99
N ILE A 122 22.00 -1.42 -5.15
CA ILE A 122 21.37 -2.69 -4.81
C ILE A 122 21.79 -3.66 -5.90
N GLU A 123 22.77 -4.51 -5.61
CA GLU A 123 22.95 -5.74 -6.36
C GLU A 123 21.67 -6.55 -6.16
N LYS A 124 20.86 -6.62 -7.20
CA LYS A 124 19.76 -7.58 -7.28
C LYS A 124 20.45 -8.94 -7.25
N ALA A 125 20.23 -9.72 -6.20
CA ALA A 125 20.43 -11.15 -6.29
C ALA A 125 19.65 -11.60 -7.52
N ASP A 126 20.37 -12.10 -8.53
CA ASP A 126 19.80 -12.70 -9.73
C ASP A 126 18.88 -13.80 -9.26
N THR A 127 17.59 -13.46 -9.18
CA THR A 127 16.55 -14.44 -9.05
C THR A 127 16.48 -15.04 -10.44
N GLU A 128 17.27 -16.10 -10.67
CA GLU A 128 17.09 -16.99 -11.81
C GLU A 128 15.58 -17.21 -11.93
N GLN A 129 15.01 -16.67 -13.00
CA GLN A 129 13.64 -16.94 -13.38
C GLN A 129 13.58 -18.45 -13.67
N LYS A 130 13.20 -19.23 -12.66
CA LYS A 130 12.73 -20.59 -12.88
C LYS A 130 11.62 -20.49 -13.93
N PRO A 131 11.69 -21.26 -15.03
CA PRO A 131 10.60 -21.28 -16.00
C PRO A 131 9.33 -21.59 -15.23
N GLU A 132 8.37 -20.68 -15.29
CA GLU A 132 7.03 -20.88 -14.73
C GLU A 132 6.53 -22.22 -15.26
N GLU A 133 6.41 -23.22 -14.39
CA GLU A 133 5.71 -24.45 -14.71
C GLU A 133 4.34 -24.04 -15.23
N ASN A 134 4.06 -24.38 -16.49
CA ASN A 134 2.81 -24.11 -17.20
C ASN A 134 1.66 -24.81 -16.48
N ASN A 135 1.20 -24.22 -15.38
CA ASN A 135 -0.09 -24.47 -14.82
C ASN A 135 -1.10 -23.83 -15.78
N ASN A 136 -1.59 -24.65 -16.72
CA ASN A 136 -2.59 -24.36 -17.75
C ASN A 136 -3.97 -24.01 -17.16
N TYR A 137 -4.02 -23.19 -16.11
CA TYR A 137 -5.23 -22.49 -15.74
C TYR A 137 -5.39 -21.32 -16.72
N SER A 138 -6.52 -21.29 -17.43
CA SER A 138 -6.93 -20.10 -18.16
C SER A 138 -7.12 -18.97 -17.14
N VAL A 139 -6.09 -18.13 -16.96
CA VAL A 139 -6.20 -16.90 -16.18
C VAL A 139 -7.21 -16.03 -16.93
N ILE A 140 -8.42 -15.92 -16.40
CA ILE A 140 -9.43 -14.99 -16.94
C ILE A 140 -8.86 -13.59 -16.73
N LYS A 141 -8.30 -13.01 -17.80
CA LYS A 141 -7.84 -11.63 -17.80
C LYS A 141 -9.07 -10.74 -17.92
N LEU A 142 -9.56 -10.26 -16.78
CA LEU A 142 -10.67 -9.30 -16.75
C LEU A 142 -10.18 -7.95 -17.27
N GLU A 143 -10.60 -7.59 -18.48
CA GLU A 143 -10.26 -6.32 -19.08
C GLU A 143 -11.11 -5.18 -18.49
N LEU A 144 -10.51 -4.00 -18.40
CA LEU A 144 -11.23 -2.77 -18.07
C LEU A 144 -11.43 -1.99 -19.37
N PRO A 145 -12.67 -1.84 -19.85
CA PRO A 145 -12.99 -1.02 -21.01
C PRO A 145 -12.47 0.42 -20.89
N GLN A 146 -12.14 1.03 -22.04
CA GLN A 146 -11.51 2.34 -22.11
C GLN A 146 -12.44 3.46 -21.63
N ASP A 147 -13.73 3.36 -21.91
CA ASP A 147 -14.78 4.26 -21.43
C ASP A 147 -14.90 4.27 -19.89
N ILE A 148 -14.89 3.10 -19.25
CA ILE A 148 -14.86 2.99 -17.78
C ILE A 148 -13.54 3.54 -17.23
N ALA A 149 -12.42 3.30 -17.92
CA ALA A 149 -11.12 3.84 -17.53
C ALA A 149 -11.10 5.38 -17.58
N ASP A 150 -11.70 5.98 -18.59
CA ASP A 150 -11.77 7.44 -18.74
C ASP A 150 -12.75 8.06 -17.74
N ALA A 151 -13.93 7.45 -17.52
CA ALA A 151 -14.84 7.85 -16.45
C ALA A 151 -14.18 7.82 -15.06
N LEU A 152 -13.31 6.82 -14.81
CA LEU A 152 -12.54 6.74 -13.57
C LEU A 152 -11.55 7.91 -13.45
N LYS A 153 -10.82 8.24 -14.52
CA LYS A 153 -9.90 9.40 -14.52
C LYS A 153 -10.65 10.70 -14.23
N ASP A 154 -11.79 10.91 -14.86
CA ASP A 154 -12.60 12.12 -14.67
C ASP A 154 -13.14 12.22 -13.24
N PHE A 155 -13.62 11.11 -12.69
CA PHE A 155 -14.03 11.05 -11.28
C PHE A 155 -12.89 11.44 -10.34
N PHE A 156 -11.69 10.92 -10.58
CA PHE A 156 -10.52 11.26 -9.77
C PHE A 156 -10.04 12.69 -9.96
N LEU A 157 -10.13 13.24 -11.17
CA LEU A 157 -9.79 14.63 -11.43
C LEU A 157 -10.73 15.58 -10.68
N LEU A 158 -12.02 15.24 -10.62
CA LEU A 158 -13.05 16.08 -9.99
C LEU A 158 -13.12 15.92 -8.46
N TYR A 159 -12.94 14.70 -7.95
CA TYR A 159 -13.18 14.37 -6.54
C TYR A 159 -11.96 13.80 -5.79
N GLY A 160 -10.83 13.58 -6.47
CA GLY A 160 -9.65 12.91 -5.90
C GLY A 160 -9.09 13.60 -4.65
N ASP A 161 -9.01 14.93 -4.68
CA ASP A 161 -8.51 15.75 -3.57
C ASP A 161 -9.41 15.67 -2.33
N LEU A 162 -10.72 15.52 -2.53
CA LEU A 162 -11.71 15.45 -1.46
C LEU A 162 -11.73 14.08 -0.77
N ILE A 163 -11.48 13.00 -1.53
CA ILE A 163 -11.70 11.63 -1.05
C ILE A 163 -10.41 10.97 -0.53
N GLN A 164 -9.21 11.46 -0.89
CA GLN A 164 -7.90 10.96 -0.41
C GLN A 164 -7.79 9.42 -0.44
N PHE A 165 -7.99 8.81 -1.61
CA PHE A 165 -7.89 7.36 -1.74
C PHE A 165 -6.47 6.84 -1.50
N SER A 166 -6.35 5.77 -0.70
CA SER A 166 -5.07 5.06 -0.55
C SER A 166 -4.79 4.21 -1.80
N PRO A 167 -3.51 3.92 -2.14
CA PRO A 167 -3.17 3.08 -3.29
C PRO A 167 -3.90 1.71 -3.31
N ARG A 168 -4.09 1.11 -2.13
CA ARG A 168 -4.84 -0.14 -1.97
C ARG A 168 -6.31 0.02 -2.38
N LYS A 169 -6.95 1.13 -2.04
CA LYS A 169 -8.33 1.44 -2.45
C LYS A 169 -8.44 1.64 -3.95
N VAL A 170 -7.50 2.36 -4.57
CA VAL A 170 -7.51 2.58 -6.05
C VAL A 170 -7.45 1.26 -6.79
N LYS A 171 -6.49 0.40 -6.42
CA LYS A 171 -6.34 -0.94 -7.01
C LYS A 171 -7.61 -1.77 -6.80
N ARG A 172 -8.21 -1.68 -5.62
CA ARG A 172 -9.46 -2.37 -5.30
C ARG A 172 -10.62 -1.89 -6.16
N ILE A 173 -10.81 -0.57 -6.33
CA ILE A 173 -11.83 0.01 -7.22
C ILE A 173 -11.65 -0.50 -8.65
N VAL A 174 -10.43 -0.40 -9.19
CA VAL A 174 -10.13 -0.89 -10.55
C VAL A 174 -10.46 -2.38 -10.70
N ASN A 175 -10.11 -3.20 -9.71
CA ASN A 175 -10.43 -4.63 -9.73
C ASN A 175 -11.94 -4.89 -9.64
N ILE A 176 -12.68 -4.14 -8.81
CA ILE A 176 -14.14 -4.24 -8.72
C ILE A 176 -14.77 -3.88 -10.06
N LEU A 177 -14.33 -2.79 -10.71
CA LEU A 177 -14.84 -2.39 -12.01
C LEU A 177 -14.59 -3.46 -13.08
N ARG A 178 -13.41 -4.09 -13.10
CA ARG A 178 -13.11 -5.23 -13.99
C ARG A 178 -14.09 -6.40 -13.79
N ILE A 179 -14.34 -6.77 -12.53
CA ILE A 179 -15.24 -7.88 -12.18
C ILE A 179 -16.68 -7.53 -12.57
N LEU A 180 -17.17 -6.36 -12.16
CA LEU A 180 -18.54 -5.94 -12.43
C LEU A 180 -18.79 -5.76 -13.92
N ASN A 181 -17.85 -5.18 -14.67
CA ASN A 181 -17.98 -5.08 -16.11
C ASN A 181 -18.11 -6.47 -16.77
N SER A 182 -17.29 -7.44 -16.34
CA SER A 182 -17.39 -8.81 -16.86
C SER A 182 -18.73 -9.47 -16.53
N ASP A 183 -19.24 -9.26 -15.32
CA ASP A 183 -20.50 -9.83 -14.87
C ASP A 183 -21.72 -9.20 -15.57
N LEU A 184 -21.75 -7.87 -15.69
CA LEU A 184 -22.81 -7.12 -16.38
C LEU A 184 -22.90 -7.50 -17.86
N ASN A 185 -21.75 -7.60 -18.54
CA ASN A 185 -21.70 -8.02 -19.94
C ASN A 185 -22.17 -9.47 -20.12
N SER A 186 -21.86 -10.36 -19.19
CA SER A 186 -22.32 -11.76 -19.23
C SER A 186 -23.84 -11.88 -19.05
N ASN A 187 -24.47 -10.90 -18.40
CA ASN A 187 -25.91 -10.85 -18.15
C ASN A 187 -26.66 -9.90 -19.11
N ASN A 188 -26.01 -9.37 -20.15
CA ASN A 188 -26.59 -8.39 -21.09
C ASN A 188 -27.16 -7.13 -20.42
N ILE A 189 -26.60 -6.72 -19.27
CA ILE A 189 -27.01 -5.50 -18.56
C ILE A 189 -26.07 -4.37 -18.99
N ASN A 190 -26.64 -3.33 -19.59
CA ASN A 190 -25.89 -2.13 -19.97
C ASN A 190 -26.06 -1.05 -18.89
N ILE A 191 -24.94 -0.55 -18.36
CA ILE A 191 -24.90 0.56 -17.39
C ILE A 191 -23.93 1.59 -17.92
N GLU A 192 -24.28 2.88 -17.81
CA GLU A 192 -23.38 3.95 -18.24
C GLU A 192 -22.05 3.92 -17.43
N PRO A 193 -20.88 4.03 -18.10
CA PRO A 193 -19.57 3.95 -17.46
C PRO A 193 -19.39 4.90 -16.27
N GLU A 194 -19.92 6.12 -16.38
CA GLU A 194 -19.90 7.16 -15.35
C GLU A 194 -20.72 6.75 -14.13
N ALA A 195 -21.91 6.18 -14.35
CA ALA A 195 -22.78 5.72 -13.28
C ALA A 195 -22.18 4.53 -12.52
N LEU A 196 -21.62 3.55 -13.26
CA LEU A 196 -20.94 2.40 -12.67
C LEU A 196 -19.70 2.83 -11.86
N THR A 197 -18.88 3.72 -12.43
CA THR A 197 -17.69 4.28 -11.78
C THR A 197 -18.05 5.03 -10.51
N ALA A 198 -19.00 5.95 -10.58
CA ALA A 198 -19.44 6.75 -9.44
C ALA A 198 -20.00 5.85 -8.32
N ALA A 199 -20.82 4.85 -8.67
CA ALA A 199 -21.37 3.91 -7.69
C ALA A 199 -20.26 3.14 -6.93
N VAL A 200 -19.28 2.56 -7.65
CA VAL A 200 -18.18 1.82 -7.03
C VAL A 200 -17.32 2.74 -6.15
N CYS A 201 -16.96 3.92 -6.63
CA CYS A 201 -16.17 4.89 -5.88
C CYS A 201 -16.88 5.35 -4.60
N LEU A 202 -18.19 5.58 -4.65
CA LEU A 202 -18.99 5.98 -3.49
C LEU A 202 -19.14 4.84 -2.48
N ILE A 203 -19.37 3.61 -2.93
CA ILE A 203 -19.48 2.42 -2.06
C ILE A 203 -18.18 2.19 -1.29
N GLU A 204 -17.04 2.24 -1.98
CA GLU A 204 -15.72 2.05 -1.36
C GLU A 204 -15.37 3.18 -0.38
N ASN A 205 -16.07 4.31 -0.45
CA ASN A 205 -15.91 5.45 0.45
C ASN A 205 -17.03 5.59 1.50
N TRP A 206 -18.07 4.75 1.45
CA TRP A 206 -19.28 4.88 2.29
C TRP A 206 -18.99 4.83 3.80
N LYS A 207 -17.96 4.07 4.23
CA LYS A 207 -17.56 4.01 5.64
C LYS A 207 -17.04 5.35 6.19
N ILE A 208 -16.49 6.23 5.35
CA ILE A 208 -15.92 7.52 5.76
C ILE A 208 -17.00 8.60 5.92
N LEU A 209 -18.08 8.54 5.14
CA LEU A 209 -19.14 9.56 5.16
C LEU A 209 -20.04 9.48 6.40
N ILE A 210 -20.19 8.31 7.01
CA ILE A 210 -21.04 8.13 8.20
C ILE A 210 -20.35 8.56 9.50
N HIS A 211 -19.02 8.44 9.59
CA HIS A 211 -18.25 8.83 10.79
C HIS A 211 -17.92 10.33 10.86
N ARG A 212 -18.41 11.14 9.92
CA ARG A 212 -18.29 12.61 9.93
C ARG A 212 -19.61 13.32 10.25
N ARG A 213 -20.61 12.62 10.82
CA ARG A 213 -21.82 13.21 11.38
C ARG A 213 -21.88 13.03 12.89
#